data_AF-A0A8J3MU39-F1
#
_entry.id   AF-A0A8J3MU39-F1
#
_cell.length_a   1.000
_cell.length_b   1.000
_cell.length_c   1.000
_cell.angle_alpha   90.00
_cell.angle_beta   90.00
_cell.angle_gamma   90.00
#
_symmetry.space_group_name_H-M   'P 1'
#
loop_
_entity.id
_entity.type
_entity.pdbx_description
1 polymer ?
#
loop_
_entity_poly.entity_id
_entity_poly.type
_entity_poly.pdbx_seq_one_letter_code
_entity_poly.pdbx_strand_id
1 'polypeptide(L)'
;MTVKLNQPAFEHAKKLIEQGKCVIDEKDQWSEHHPSTEKENAYLQSHTVEEYGKWYLGVDTDEDADNKGRYKFPFSDFHKVHRCGVIAAESRAGQYKYTDIERAAAHLHGMLETAKK
;
A
#
# COMPACT_ATOMS: atom_id res chain seq x y z
N MET A 1 14.75 -4.36 -10.68
CA MET A 1 13.45 -4.08 -10.05
C MET A 1 12.34 -4.66 -10.91
N THR A 2 11.92 -5.87 -10.55
CA THR A 2 10.77 -6.53 -11.17
C THR A 2 9.64 -6.47 -10.16
N VAL A 3 9.09 -5.27 -9.98
CA VAL A 3 8.00 -5.06 -9.03
C VAL A 3 6.71 -5.59 -9.63
N LYS A 4 6.08 -6.52 -8.92
CA LYS A 4 4.79 -7.11 -9.28
C LYS A 4 3.72 -6.67 -8.29
N LEU A 5 2.47 -6.73 -8.74
CA LEU A 5 1.32 -6.52 -7.88
C LEU A 5 1.27 -7.59 -6.80
N ASN A 6 1.20 -7.16 -5.54
CA ASN A 6 0.98 -8.03 -4.41
C ASN A 6 -0.53 -8.31 -4.25
N GLN A 7 -1.00 -9.41 -4.84
CA GLN A 7 -2.41 -9.83 -4.77
C GLN A 7 -2.98 -9.91 -3.34
N PRO A 8 -2.32 -10.53 -2.35
CA PRO A 8 -2.86 -10.58 -0.99
C PRO A 8 -2.95 -9.18 -0.35
N ALA A 9 -2.07 -8.25 -0.70
CA ALA A 9 -2.17 -6.87 -0.23
C ALA A 9 -3.38 -6.15 -0.84
N PHE A 10 -3.64 -6.36 -2.13
CA PHE A 10 -4.81 -5.83 -2.81
C PHE A 10 -6.12 -6.37 -2.21
N GLU A 11 -6.21 -7.68 -1.98
CA GLU A 11 -7.38 -8.28 -1.32
C GLU A 11 -7.56 -7.78 0.11
N HIS A 12 -6.47 -7.59 0.85
CA HIS A 12 -6.50 -7.03 2.19
C HIS A 12 -7.04 -5.60 2.18
N ALA A 13 -6.51 -4.75 1.30
CA ALA A 13 -6.97 -3.38 1.11
C ALA A 13 -8.46 -3.33 0.76
N LYS A 14 -8.89 -4.17 -0.18
CA LYS A 14 -10.29 -4.28 -0.59
C LYS A 14 -11.20 -4.60 0.60
N LYS A 15 -10.85 -5.63 1.38
CA LYS A 15 -11.61 -6.01 2.59
C LYS A 15 -11.68 -4.88 3.61
N LEU A 16 -10.61 -4.12 3.80
CA LEU A 16 -10.60 -2.98 4.72
C LEU A 16 -11.54 -1.86 4.27
N ILE A 17 -11.55 -1.56 2.96
CA ILE A 17 -12.46 -0.56 2.38
C ILE A 17 -13.91 -1.02 2.53
N GLU A 18 -14.20 -2.30 2.25
CA GLU A 18 -15.53 -2.90 2.46
C GLU A 18 -15.96 -2.88 3.94
N GLN A 19 -15.01 -2.98 4.88
CA GLN A 19 -15.25 -2.85 6.32
C GLN A 19 -15.36 -1.38 6.80
N GLY A 20 -15.16 -0.39 5.91
CA GLY A 20 -15.10 1.03 6.28
C GLY A 20 -13.85 1.42 7.09
N LYS A 21 -12.81 0.58 7.10
CA LYS A 21 -11.52 0.83 7.76
C LYS A 21 -10.57 1.62 6.86
N CYS A 22 -11.09 2.72 6.31
CA CYS A 22 -10.33 3.62 5.46
C CYS A 22 -10.45 5.07 5.95
N VAL A 23 -9.38 5.83 5.75
CA VAL A 23 -9.33 7.26 6.07
C VAL A 23 -9.25 8.04 4.77
N ILE A 24 -10.24 8.91 4.57
CA ILE A 24 -10.35 9.78 3.41
C ILE A 24 -9.60 11.08 3.74
N ASP A 25 -8.26 11.00 3.72
CA ASP A 25 -7.38 12.17 3.90
C ASP A 25 -7.16 12.94 2.59
N GLU A 26 -6.63 14.16 2.72
CA GLU A 26 -6.25 15.02 1.60
C GLU A 26 -4.96 14.53 0.90
N LYS A 27 -4.91 14.77 -0.42
CA LYS A 27 -3.97 14.16 -1.38
C LYS A 27 -2.48 14.43 -1.09
N ASP A 28 -2.17 15.55 -0.42
CA ASP A 28 -0.82 16.12 -0.37
C ASP A 28 0.03 15.63 0.81
N GLN A 29 -0.55 14.97 1.80
CA GLN A 29 0.14 14.67 3.07
C GLN A 29 0.93 13.35 3.05
N TRP A 30 0.87 12.55 1.98
CA TRP A 30 1.49 11.22 2.00
C TRP A 30 3.02 11.23 2.14
N SER A 31 3.69 12.25 1.60
CA SER A 31 5.14 12.40 1.76
C SER A 31 5.56 12.64 3.22
N GLU A 32 4.67 13.16 4.07
CA GLU A 32 4.88 13.33 5.51
C GLU A 32 4.31 12.15 6.34
N HIS A 33 3.35 11.41 5.79
CA HIS A 33 2.67 10.30 6.48
C HIS A 33 3.29 8.92 6.18
N HIS A 34 4.24 8.81 5.24
CA HIS A 34 4.94 7.56 5.01
C HIS A 34 5.55 7.06 6.33
N PRO A 35 5.33 5.78 6.71
CA PRO A 35 5.86 5.26 7.96
C PRO A 35 7.39 5.40 7.98
N SER A 36 7.92 6.07 9.00
CA SER A 36 9.36 6.13 9.22
C SER A 36 9.91 4.72 9.45
N THR A 37 11.19 4.53 9.17
CA THR A 37 11.92 3.28 9.43
C THR A 37 11.72 2.76 10.85
N GLU A 38 11.49 3.65 11.82
CA GLU A 38 11.16 3.32 13.20
C GLU A 38 9.81 2.61 13.35
N LYS A 39 8.74 3.10 12.71
CA LYS A 39 7.41 2.43 12.70
C LYS A 39 7.51 1.06 12.02
N GLU A 40 8.27 0.98 10.93
CA GLU A 40 8.46 -0.27 10.19
C GLU A 40 9.19 -1.31 11.03
N ASN A 41 10.27 -0.91 11.72
CA ASN A 41 10.99 -1.79 12.63
C ASN A 41 10.11 -2.21 13.83
N ALA A 42 9.35 -1.29 14.43
CA ALA A 42 8.44 -1.62 15.52
C ALA A 42 7.36 -2.62 15.09
N TYR A 43 6.85 -2.50 13.86
CA TYR A 43 5.92 -3.47 13.29
C TYR A 43 6.58 -4.84 13.09
N LEU A 44 7.80 -4.87 12.53
CA LEU A 44 8.58 -6.08 12.32
C LEU A 44 9.04 -6.76 13.63
N GLN A 45 9.05 -6.05 14.77
CA GLN A 45 9.30 -6.67 16.07
C GLN A 45 8.13 -7.54 16.55
N SER A 46 6.90 -7.26 16.10
CA SER A 46 5.69 -7.99 16.50
C SER A 46 5.08 -8.83 15.37
N HIS A 47 5.47 -8.57 14.12
CA HIS A 47 4.90 -9.19 12.92
C HIS A 47 5.99 -9.65 11.94
N THR A 48 5.67 -10.65 11.13
CA THR A 48 6.56 -11.17 10.09
C THR A 48 6.62 -10.25 8.87
N VAL A 49 7.71 -10.32 8.11
CA VAL A 49 7.89 -9.62 6.82
C VAL A 49 6.73 -9.89 5.84
N GLU A 50 6.12 -11.07 5.91
CA GLU A 50 4.92 -11.41 5.13
C GLU A 50 3.69 -10.57 5.49
N GLU A 51 3.47 -10.30 6.78
CA GLU A 51 2.37 -9.45 7.26
C GLU A 51 2.60 -8.01 6.87
N TYR A 52 3.86 -7.55 7.01
CA TYR A 52 4.28 -6.24 6.54
C TYR A 52 3.96 -6.09 5.05
N GLY A 53 4.26 -7.10 4.22
CA GLY A 53 3.97 -7.09 2.80
C GLY A 53 2.50 -6.88 2.42
N LYS A 54 1.54 -7.27 3.27
CA LYS A 54 0.09 -7.08 3.01
C LYS A 54 -0.31 -5.60 2.96
N TRP A 55 0.53 -4.70 3.46
CA TRP A 55 0.30 -3.25 3.47
C TRP A 55 0.93 -2.51 2.29
N TYR A 56 1.54 -3.25 1.36
CA TYR A 56 2.26 -2.72 0.20
C TYR A 56 1.73 -3.35 -1.09
N LEU A 57 1.32 -2.51 -2.05
CA LEU A 57 0.76 -2.98 -3.32
C LEU A 57 1.81 -3.55 -4.28
N GLY A 58 3.07 -3.14 -4.15
CA GLY A 58 4.17 -3.68 -4.94
C GLY A 58 5.06 -4.61 -4.14
N VAL A 59 5.49 -5.67 -4.77
CA VAL A 59 6.54 -6.57 -4.27
C VAL A 59 7.62 -6.72 -5.34
N ASP A 60 8.84 -6.38 -5.00
CA ASP A 60 10.00 -6.64 -5.85
C ASP A 60 10.38 -8.10 -5.72
N THR A 61 10.32 -8.84 -6.82
CA THR A 61 10.72 -10.25 -6.85
C THR A 61 12.21 -10.44 -7.02
N ASP A 62 12.95 -9.37 -7.29
CA ASP A 62 14.41 -9.36 -7.43
C ASP A 62 15.11 -9.34 -6.07
N GLU A 63 14.44 -8.83 -5.03
CA GLU A 63 14.97 -8.78 -3.66
C GLU A 63 14.58 -10.01 -2.82
N ASP A 64 15.46 -10.37 -1.88
CA ASP A 64 15.25 -11.49 -0.95
C ASP A 64 13.91 -11.42 -0.22
N ALA A 65 13.31 -12.58 0.02
CA ALA A 65 12.03 -12.68 0.75
C ALA A 65 12.11 -12.15 2.19
N ASP A 66 13.31 -12.15 2.79
CA ASP A 66 13.58 -11.61 4.12
C ASP A 66 13.80 -10.08 4.11
N ASN A 67 14.02 -9.48 2.93
CA ASN A 67 14.26 -8.06 2.81
C ASN A 67 12.95 -7.27 2.76
N LYS A 68 12.64 -6.56 3.85
CA LYS A 68 11.51 -5.63 3.94
C LYS A 68 11.48 -4.59 2.81
N GLY A 69 12.65 -4.19 2.31
CA GLY A 69 12.82 -3.21 1.24
C GLY A 69 12.20 -3.65 -0.09
N ARG A 70 11.93 -4.95 -0.27
CA ARG A 70 11.28 -5.48 -1.47
C ARG A 70 9.85 -4.98 -1.63
N TYR A 71 9.17 -4.64 -0.54
CA TYR A 71 7.81 -4.13 -0.58
C TYR A 71 7.81 -2.65 -0.92
N LYS A 72 7.04 -2.28 -1.94
CA LYS A 72 6.95 -0.92 -2.48
C LYS A 72 5.49 -0.49 -2.52
N PHE A 73 5.25 0.82 -2.65
CA PHE A 73 3.91 1.39 -2.72
C PHE A 73 3.06 1.11 -1.47
N PRO A 74 3.46 1.66 -0.31
CA PRO A 74 2.61 1.62 0.87
C PRO A 74 1.35 2.45 0.62
N PHE A 75 0.23 1.98 1.16
CA PHE A 75 -1.08 2.63 1.03
C PHE A 75 -1.83 2.74 2.37
N SER A 76 -1.21 2.31 3.46
CA SER A 76 -1.81 2.17 4.79
C SER A 76 -0.79 2.47 5.87
N ASP A 77 -1.25 2.96 7.03
CA ASP A 77 -0.46 3.19 8.25
C ASP A 77 -0.36 1.92 9.13
N PHE A 78 -0.33 0.72 8.52
CA PHE A 78 -0.42 -0.58 9.20
C PHE A 78 -1.69 -0.80 10.04
N HIS A 79 -2.71 0.03 9.85
CA HIS A 79 -3.96 -0.03 10.61
C HIS A 79 -5.20 0.27 9.76
N LYS A 80 -5.12 1.29 8.91
CA LYS A 80 -6.22 1.75 8.06
C LYS A 80 -5.70 2.14 6.69
N VAL A 81 -6.52 1.93 5.66
CA VAL A 81 -6.21 2.34 4.29
C VAL A 81 -6.35 3.86 4.18
N HIS A 82 -5.30 4.56 3.79
CA HIS A 82 -5.36 6.01 3.58
C HIS A 82 -5.55 6.33 2.10
N ARG A 83 -6.52 7.19 1.79
CA ARG A 83 -6.78 7.64 0.41
C ARG A 83 -5.55 8.29 -0.22
N CYS A 84 -4.84 9.14 0.52
CA CYS A 84 -3.61 9.76 0.05
C CYS A 84 -2.52 8.72 -0.28
N GLY A 85 -2.43 7.64 0.50
CA GLY A 85 -1.51 6.53 0.24
C GLY A 85 -1.82 5.76 -1.03
N VAL A 86 -3.10 5.43 -1.27
CA VAL A 86 -3.53 4.75 -2.51
C VAL A 86 -3.25 5.63 -3.74
N ILE A 87 -3.54 6.93 -3.65
CA ILE A 87 -3.30 7.88 -4.74
C ILE A 87 -1.80 8.07 -5.01
N ALA A 88 -0.98 8.15 -3.95
CA ALA A 88 0.47 8.23 -4.09
C ALA A 88 1.04 6.95 -4.70
N ALA A 89 0.48 5.80 -4.33
CA ALA A 89 0.82 4.51 -4.93
C ALA A 89 0.48 4.47 -6.42
N GLU A 90 -0.73 4.89 -6.81
CA GLU A 90 -1.18 5.01 -8.21
C GLU A 90 -0.24 5.93 -9.03
N SER A 91 0.00 7.14 -8.54
CA SER A 91 0.85 8.13 -9.20
C SER A 91 2.29 7.64 -9.39
N ARG A 92 2.89 7.03 -8.35
CA ARG A 92 4.23 6.45 -8.49
C ARG A 92 4.22 5.24 -9.43
N ALA A 93 3.22 4.36 -9.34
CA ALA A 93 3.15 3.16 -10.18
C ALA A 93 3.06 3.53 -11.66
N GLY A 94 2.29 4.55 -12.00
CA GLY A 94 2.22 5.11 -13.36
C GLY A 94 3.55 5.71 -13.83
N GLN A 95 4.26 6.45 -12.96
CA GLN A 95 5.59 6.98 -13.27
C GLN A 95 6.61 5.88 -13.60
N TYR A 96 6.59 4.78 -12.83
CA TYR A 96 7.45 3.63 -13.06
C TYR A 96 6.89 2.64 -14.10
N LYS A 97 5.75 2.95 -14.74
CA LYS A 97 5.05 2.10 -15.73
C LYS A 97 4.69 0.70 -15.21
N TYR A 98 4.42 0.57 -13.91
CA TYR A 98 3.88 -0.66 -13.32
C TYR A 98 2.36 -0.71 -13.50
N THR A 99 1.90 -1.08 -14.69
CA THR A 99 0.48 -1.04 -15.07
C THR A 99 -0.40 -1.92 -14.17
N ASP A 100 0.07 -3.08 -13.72
CA ASP A 100 -0.69 -3.93 -12.79
C ASP A 100 -0.96 -3.25 -11.44
N ILE A 101 0.06 -2.57 -10.90
CA ILE A 101 -0.01 -1.87 -9.61
C ILE A 101 -0.87 -0.62 -9.75
N GLU A 102 -0.68 0.14 -10.85
CA GLU A 102 -1.48 1.33 -11.16
C GLU A 102 -2.96 0.98 -11.24
N ARG A 103 -3.33 -0.07 -12.00
CA ARG A 103 -4.74 -0.50 -12.14
C ARG A 103 -5.33 -0.98 -10.82
N ALA A 104 -4.55 -1.70 -10.00
CA ALA A 104 -4.98 -2.12 -8.68
C ALA A 104 -5.19 -0.92 -7.73
N ALA A 105 -4.25 0.03 -7.71
CA ALA A 105 -4.37 1.25 -6.92
C ALA A 105 -5.59 2.08 -7.36
N ALA A 106 -5.78 2.28 -8.67
CA ALA A 106 -6.93 2.99 -9.23
C ALA A 106 -8.26 2.31 -8.87
N HIS A 107 -8.30 0.97 -8.84
CA HIS A 107 -9.47 0.23 -8.39
C HIS A 107 -9.79 0.51 -6.92
N LEU A 108 -8.79 0.43 -6.03
CA LEU A 108 -8.97 0.74 -4.61
C LEU A 108 -9.38 2.20 -4.39
N HIS A 109 -8.79 3.12 -5.15
CA HIS A 109 -9.15 4.54 -5.12
C HIS A 109 -10.62 4.75 -5.48
N GLY A 110 -11.11 4.12 -6.55
CA GLY A 110 -12.54 4.19 -6.91
C GLY A 110 -13.46 3.60 -5.83
N MET A 111 -13.04 2.52 -5.15
CA MET A 111 -13.78 1.95 -4.02
C MET A 111 -13.84 2.91 -2.83
N LEU A 112 -12.72 3.59 -2.51
CA LEU A 112 -12.65 4.59 -1.45
C LEU A 112 -13.58 5.78 -1.72
N GLU A 113 -13.60 6.29 -2.95
CA GLU A 113 -14.51 7.38 -3.35
C GLU A 113 -15.97 6.95 -3.26
N THR A 114 -16.28 5.68 -3.54
CA THR A 114 -17.63 5.12 -3.43
C THR A 114 -18.05 4.94 -1.97
N ALA A 115 -17.13 4.50 -1.10
CA ALA A 115 -17.38 4.34 0.33
C ALA A 115 -17.55 5.68 1.08
N LYS A 116 -17.17 6.80 0.47
CA LYS A 116 -17.36 8.16 0.99
C LYS A 116 -18.81 8.65 0.89
N LYS A 117 -19.67 7.97 0.12
CA LYS A 117 -21.06 8.37 -0.17
C LYS A 117 -22.05 7.77 0.81
#